data_AF-K0B2I2-F1
#
_entry.id   AF-K0B2I2-F1
#
_cell.length_a   1.000
_cell.length_b   1.000
_cell.length_c   1.000
_cell.angle_alpha   90.00
_cell.angle_beta   90.00
_cell.angle_gamma   90.00
#
_symmetry.space_group_name_H-M   'P 1'
#
loop_
_entity.id
_entity.type
_entity.pdbx_description
1 polymer ?
#
loop_
_entity_poly.entity_id
_entity_poly.type
_entity_poly.pdbx_seq_one_letter_code
_entity_poly.pdbx_strand_id
1 'polypeptide(L)' 'MFFEKDVAALKDALDETDARIKKLEEHMESEKKKLGDTNSETLHRLERNLDNLRKKRTLILSELE' A
#
# COMPACT_ATOMS: atom_id res chain seq x y z
N MET A 1 -8.84 26.81 -10.88
CA MET A 1 -9.75 25.83 -10.25
C MET A 1 -8.96 25.10 -9.17
N PHE A 2 -9.31 25.24 -7.89
CA PHE A 2 -8.59 24.59 -6.77
C PHE A 2 -8.94 23.10 -6.72
N PHE A 3 -10.23 22.79 -6.93
CA PHE A 3 -10.78 21.44 -7.00
C PHE A 3 -10.08 20.50 -7.99
N GLU A 4 -9.79 20.95 -9.22
CA GLU A 4 -9.09 20.10 -10.21
C GLU A 4 -7.67 19.72 -9.77
N LYS A 5 -6.99 20.61 -9.02
CA LYS A 5 -5.66 20.35 -8.47
C LYS A 5 -5.74 19.35 -7.31
N ASP A 6 -6.76 19.45 -6.47
CA ASP A 6 -6.98 18.51 -5.37
C ASP A 6 -7.28 17.10 -5.91
N VAL A 7 -8.12 16.99 -6.95
CA VAL A 7 -8.40 15.72 -7.63
C VAL A 7 -7.14 15.12 -8.27
N ALA A 8 -6.30 15.94 -8.91
CA ALA A 8 -5.03 15.48 -9.48
C ALA A 8 -4.10 14.95 -8.38
N ALA A 9 -3.97 15.69 -7.27
CA ALA A 9 -3.16 15.27 -6.12
C ALA A 9 -3.67 13.97 -5.49
N LEU A 10 -4.99 13.76 -5.41
CA LEU A 10 -5.57 12.51 -4.93
C LEU A 10 -5.27 11.32 -5.86
N LYS A 11 -5.30 11.53 -7.18
CA LYS A 11 -4.91 10.49 -8.16
C LYS A 11 -3.43 10.14 -8.07
N ASP A 12 -2.56 11.14 -7.97
CA ASP A 12 -1.12 10.91 -7.79
C ASP A 12 -0.86 10.14 -6.47
N ALA A 13 -1.53 10.53 -5.39
CA ALA A 13 -1.42 9.84 -4.10
C ALA A 13 -1.95 8.39 -4.16
N LEU A 14 -2.97 8.12 -4.97
CA LEU A 14 -3.49 6.78 -5.21
C LEU A 14 -2.46 5.92 -5.94
N ASP A 15 -1.90 6.43 -7.04
CA ASP A 15 -0.89 5.73 -7.85
C ASP A 15 0.38 5.42 -7.03
N GLU A 16 0.85 6.39 -6.22
CA GLU A 16 1.97 6.18 -5.30
C GLU A 16 1.66 5.11 -4.25
N THR A 17 0.45 5.10 -3.72
CA THR A 17 0.01 4.12 -2.72
C THR A 17 -0.05 2.72 -3.33
N ASP A 18 -0.59 2.58 -4.54
CA ASP A 18 -0.67 1.31 -5.26
C ASP A 18 0.72 0.78 -5.63
N ALA A 19 1.61 1.64 -6.11
CA ALA A 19 2.99 1.28 -6.39
C ALA A 19 3.73 0.78 -5.13
N ARG A 20 3.44 1.39 -3.97
CA ARG A 20 4.06 0.99 -2.69
C ARG A 20 3.50 -0.33 -2.16
N ILE A 21 2.19 -0.57 -2.30
CA ILE A 21 1.56 -1.85 -1.97
C ILE A 21 2.23 -2.97 -2.77
N LYS A 22 2.33 -2.81 -4.09
CA LYS A 22 2.96 -3.81 -4.97
C LYS A 22 4.39 -4.15 -4.55
N LYS A 23 5.23 -3.14 -4.28
CA LYS A 23 6.61 -3.36 -3.82
C LYS A 23 6.68 -4.12 -2.49
N LEU A 24 5.76 -3.87 -1.57
CA LEU A 24 5.72 -4.58 -0.29
C LEU A 24 5.19 -6.00 -0.43
N GLU A 25 4.27 -6.26 -1.35
CA GLU A 25 3.81 -7.62 -1.67
C GLU A 25 4.96 -8.46 -2.27
N GLU A 26 5.71 -7.89 -3.22
CA GLU A 26 6.91 -8.52 -3.79
C GLU A 26 7.98 -8.81 -2.72
N HIS A 27 8.20 -7.85 -1.81
CA HIS A 27 9.13 -8.04 -0.68
C HIS A 27 8.65 -9.14 0.26
N MET A 28 7.36 -9.15 0.61
CA MET A 28 6.77 -10.18 1.47
C MET A 28 6.89 -11.57 0.85
N GLU A 29 6.62 -11.71 -0.45
CA GLU A 29 6.81 -12.98 -1.17
C GLU A 29 8.28 -13.44 -1.13
N SER A 30 9.21 -12.49 -1.32
CA SER A 30 10.65 -12.77 -1.26
C SER A 30 11.10 -13.22 0.14
N GLU A 31 10.60 -12.57 1.20
CA GLU A 31 10.90 -12.96 2.58
C GLU A 31 10.27 -14.29 2.96
N LYS A 32 9.03 -14.59 2.52
CA LYS A 32 8.39 -15.90 2.68
C LYS A 32 9.22 -17.02 2.02
N LYS A 33 9.79 -16.78 0.84
CA LYS A 33 10.68 -17.74 0.16
C LYS A 33 11.99 -17.95 0.92
N LYS A 34 12.56 -16.91 1.56
CA LYS A 34 13.83 -17.00 2.31
C LYS A 34 13.67 -17.68 3.67
N LEU A 35 12.64 -17.31 4.42
CA LEU A 35 12.43 -17.72 5.80
C LEU A 35 11.58 -19.01 5.92
N GLY A 36 10.97 -19.45 4.82
CA GLY A 36 9.86 -20.38 4.86
C GLY A 36 8.62 -19.73 5.48
N ASP A 37 7.56 -20.51 5.70
CA ASP A 37 6.33 -20.06 6.40
C ASP A 37 6.54 -19.96 7.92
N THR A 38 7.75 -19.59 8.33
CA THR A 38 8.13 -19.47 9.74
C THR A 38 7.65 -18.13 10.25
N ASN A 39 6.97 -18.14 11.39
CA ASN A 39 6.39 -16.95 12.00
C ASN A 39 7.49 -15.92 12.33
N SER A 40 7.70 -14.97 11.42
CA SER A 40 8.76 -13.97 11.47
C SER A 40 8.17 -12.60 11.76
N GLU A 41 8.73 -11.90 12.74
CA GLU A 41 8.36 -10.51 13.05
C GLU A 41 8.45 -9.61 11.81
N THR A 42 9.39 -9.89 10.90
CA THR A 42 9.49 -9.18 9.62
C THR A 42 8.23 -9.34 8.76
N LEU A 43 7.69 -10.57 8.66
CA LEU A 43 6.48 -10.85 7.89
C LEU A 43 5.26 -10.18 8.53
N HIS A 44 5.11 -10.25 9.84
CA HIS A 44 4.02 -9.56 10.55
C HIS A 44 4.07 -8.05 10.38
N ARG A 45 5.26 -7.44 10.41
CA ARG A 45 5.43 -6.01 10.14
C ARG A 45 5.05 -5.67 8.70
N LEU A 46 5.40 -6.51 7.72
CA LEU A 46 5.01 -6.34 6.32
C LEU A 46 3.48 -6.43 6.14
N GLU A 47 2.84 -7.43 6.76
CA GLU A 47 1.38 -7.60 6.72
C GLU A 47 0.65 -6.38 7.31
N ARG A 48 1.07 -5.89 8.48
CA ARG A 48 0.50 -4.69 9.10
C ARG A 48 0.70 -3.44 8.22
N ASN A 49 1.86 -3.30 7.60
CA ASN A 49 2.11 -2.18 6.69
C ASN A 49 1.24 -2.24 5.44
N LEU A 50 1.04 -3.44 4.87
CA LEU A 50 0.15 -3.65 3.74
C LEU A 50 -1.30 -3.34 4.09
N ASP A 51 -1.79 -3.79 5.25
CA ASP A 51 -3.13 -3.47 5.74
C ASP A 51 -3.35 -1.96 5.89
N ASN A 52 -2.39 -1.25 6.49
CA ASN A 52 -2.44 0.21 6.63
C ASN A 52 -2.46 0.93 5.27
N LEU A 53 -1.66 0.47 4.30
CA LEU A 53 -1.66 1.07 2.96
C LEU A 53 -2.97 0.80 2.21
N ARG A 54 -3.54 -0.41 2.33
CA ARG A 54 -4.85 -0.73 1.76
C ARG A 54 -5.96 0.14 2.36
N LYS A 55 -5.94 0.39 3.66
CA LYS A 55 -6.85 1.35 4.32
C LYS A 55 -6.67 2.76 3.77
N LYS A 56 -5.42 3.23 3.64
CA LYS A 56 -5.13 4.55 3.04
C LYS A 56 -5.64 4.64 1.60
N ARG A 57 -5.44 3.60 0.80
CA ARG A 57 -5.94 3.50 -0.58
C ARG A 57 -7.46 3.61 -0.64
N THR A 58 -8.17 2.88 0.23
CA THR A 58 -9.64 2.97 0.33
C THR A 58 -10.10 4.38 0.68
N LEU A 59 -9.42 5.05 1.62
CA LEU A 59 -9.75 6.45 1.96
C LEU A 59 -9.54 7.39 0.78
N ILE A 60 -8.44 7.27 0.04
CA ILE A 60 -8.20 8.11 -1.15
C ILE A 60 -9.29 7.88 -2.20
N LEU A 61 -9.70 6.62 -2.41
CA LEU A 61 -10.78 6.29 -3.34
C LEU A 61 -12.11 6.92 -2.92
N SER A 62 -12.46 6.89 -1.63
CA SER A 62 -13.70 7.51 -1.16
C SER A 62 -13.73 9.03 -1.29
N GLU A 63 -12.56 9.70 -1.32
CA GLU A 63 -12.46 11.15 -1.57
C GLU A 63 -12.51 11.49 -3.07
N LEU A 64 -12.36 10.50 -3.95
CA LEU A 64 -12.43 10.64 -5.41
C LEU A 64 -13.83 10.33 -5.98
N GLU A 65 -14.71 9.71 -5.18
CA GLU A 65 -16.12 9.41 -5.51
C GLU A 65 -17.03 10.62 -5.25
#